data_AF-A0A166FLT3-F1
#
_entry.id   AF-A0A166FLT3-F1
#
_cell.length_a   1.000
_cell.length_b   1.000
_cell.length_c   1.000
_cell.angle_alpha   90.00
_cell.angle_beta   90.00
_cell.angle_gamma   90.00
#
_symmetry.space_group_name_H-M   'P 1'
#
loop_
_entity.id
_entity.type
_entity.pdbx_description
1 polymer ?
#
loop_
_entity_poly.entity_id
_entity_poly.type
_entity_poly.pdbx_seq_one_letter_code
_entity_poly.pdbx_strand_id
1 'polypeptide(L)'
;MLRILMHKSPEIAETVCTTDFQRLSYVLFESPLESEDTELIIKIMGNALTQTLAMSEARGVQLAATFNKLNVDLDKIRDLILDRIQACLSDKPNASKQASIRQELTLIMALGHLSPDVALSTPRFIRCFVACLRTSSLHTRVLGMGALWQICVKKAGHPKHFEVTELFLALCHGFPPNLDALMESYGVQRCFGTISLESRIHFEALTREQADHLDFYKFGMAISGTILEVENSVFKSYFEPMCDEYPFATWPDALAHVAGVLRSRSEFDQADAVEIKYLMYSKRWDDAARLARSAARRSPKIGFWYYAMCIPNNTPECIRLAQTGLECPDLSPDGVAYLTICYDYLQRAVTESPPDSSGMVVLVNLLVLAHVLLHGPQLAPDLKESKAIIERACLIDDLDDFVRQKRGPNGPRMMKDILLQHFVPATTEWAEFIQCAGLPKWAEAEWESNVEDPVVEDISQTLNNMKLHSVESDRQRKTSKMFANAERTEEIHLYQCSWCKNPSAALRKLNVMLGSKLVVSKLQALPNESAKSIPLCTKEKASERSCTQSKADMVRLPVRIRIHCSSNLMLRRIMIRGA
;
A
#
# COMPACT_ATOMS: atom_id res chain seq x y z
N MET A 1 25.54 26.46 -17.45
CA MET A 1 24.31 26.10 -16.69
C MET A 1 23.49 24.98 -17.35
N LEU A 2 23.18 25.02 -18.65
CA LEU A 2 22.35 23.97 -19.32
C LEU A 2 22.86 22.52 -19.19
N ARG A 3 24.18 22.28 -19.12
CA ARG A 3 24.74 20.92 -18.89
C ARG A 3 24.52 20.38 -17.47
N ILE A 4 24.37 21.25 -16.47
CA ILE A 4 24.11 20.88 -15.06
C ILE A 4 22.65 20.42 -14.90
N LEU A 5 21.74 21.09 -15.60
CA LEU A 5 20.29 20.83 -15.58
C LEU A 5 19.84 19.45 -16.09
N MET A 6 20.71 18.77 -16.84
CA MET A 6 20.44 17.48 -17.47
C MET A 6 21.21 16.32 -16.81
N HIS A 7 22.14 16.63 -15.90
CA HIS A 7 23.04 15.64 -15.36
C HIS A 7 22.40 14.93 -14.17
N LYS A 8 22.14 13.63 -14.28
CA LYS A 8 21.56 12.79 -13.21
C LYS A 8 22.56 12.49 -12.06
N SER A 9 23.57 13.34 -11.85
CA SER A 9 24.58 13.11 -10.82
C SER A 9 24.06 13.64 -9.48
N PRO A 10 23.89 12.76 -8.48
CA PRO A 10 23.51 13.19 -7.14
C PRO A 10 24.53 14.17 -6.52
N GLU A 11 25.80 14.05 -6.87
CA GLU A 11 26.89 14.91 -6.37
C GLU A 11 26.74 16.36 -6.86
N ILE A 12 26.28 16.54 -8.10
CA ILE A 12 26.02 17.87 -8.66
C ILE A 12 24.82 18.52 -7.96
N ALA A 13 23.73 17.75 -7.76
CA ALA A 13 22.55 18.23 -7.04
C ALA A 13 22.90 18.66 -5.61
N GLU A 14 23.69 17.85 -4.92
CA GLU A 14 24.17 18.14 -3.57
C GLU A 14 25.05 19.40 -3.56
N THR A 15 25.95 19.57 -4.53
CA THR A 15 26.79 20.76 -4.65
C THR A 15 25.96 22.03 -4.85
N VAL A 16 24.96 21.98 -5.74
CA VAL A 16 24.05 23.10 -5.98
C VAL A 16 23.31 23.47 -4.70
N CYS A 17 22.78 22.47 -3.98
CA CYS A 17 22.09 22.69 -2.71
C CYS A 17 23.00 23.24 -1.62
N THR A 18 24.24 22.77 -1.50
CA THR A 18 25.11 23.14 -0.37
C THR A 18 25.94 24.40 -0.61
N THR A 19 26.20 24.76 -1.88
CA THR A 19 27.14 25.83 -2.23
C THR A 19 26.48 26.98 -2.98
N ASP A 20 25.58 26.69 -3.93
CA ASP A 20 25.07 27.70 -4.86
C ASP A 20 23.63 28.15 -4.55
N PHE A 21 22.90 27.43 -3.70
CA PHE A 21 21.48 27.68 -3.44
C PHE A 21 21.21 29.11 -2.92
N GLN A 22 22.06 29.64 -2.04
CA GLN A 22 21.95 31.03 -1.55
C GLN A 22 22.11 32.05 -2.69
N ARG A 23 23.09 31.83 -3.57
CA ARG A 23 23.33 32.72 -4.72
C ARG A 23 22.18 32.66 -5.71
N LEU A 24 21.68 31.46 -5.99
CA LEU A 24 20.50 31.26 -6.83
C LEU A 24 19.26 31.96 -6.23
N SER A 25 19.10 31.92 -4.91
CA SER A 25 18.01 32.61 -4.20
C SER A 25 18.13 34.13 -4.34
N TYR A 26 19.34 34.69 -4.23
CA TYR A 26 19.58 36.11 -4.45
C TYR A 26 19.23 36.53 -5.89
N VAL A 27 19.72 35.79 -6.89
CA VAL A 27 19.41 36.08 -8.30
C VAL A 27 17.90 35.93 -8.56
N LEU A 28 17.24 34.94 -7.96
CA LEU A 28 15.79 34.76 -8.06
C LEU A 28 15.02 36.00 -7.57
N PHE A 29 15.49 36.66 -6.51
CA PHE A 29 14.83 37.84 -5.95
C PHE A 29 15.09 39.12 -6.73
N GLU A 30 16.24 39.22 -7.41
CA GLU A 30 16.60 40.39 -8.23
C GLU A 30 16.07 40.30 -9.67
N SER A 31 15.74 39.09 -10.14
CA SER A 31 15.27 38.86 -11.50
C SER A 31 13.80 39.27 -11.67
N PRO A 32 13.39 39.83 -12.83
CA PRO A 32 11.99 40.02 -13.13
C PRO A 32 11.24 38.68 -13.03
N LEU A 33 10.05 38.68 -12.41
CA LEU A 33 9.26 37.47 -12.19
C LEU A 33 9.01 36.70 -13.51
N GLU A 34 8.79 37.43 -14.60
CA GLU A 34 8.45 36.82 -15.90
C GLU A 34 9.66 36.39 -16.74
N SER A 35 10.88 36.66 -16.28
CA SER A 35 12.10 36.36 -17.05
C SER A 35 12.35 34.86 -17.22
N GLU A 36 12.97 34.48 -18.34
CA GLU A 36 13.46 33.11 -18.57
C GLU A 36 14.48 32.68 -17.52
N ASP A 37 15.27 33.63 -16.99
CA ASP A 37 16.24 33.39 -15.93
C ASP A 37 15.55 32.92 -14.64
N THR A 38 14.45 33.56 -14.25
CA THR A 38 13.64 33.15 -13.09
C THR A 38 13.15 31.70 -13.25
N GLU A 39 12.64 31.32 -14.42
CA GLU A 39 12.20 29.93 -14.67
C GLU A 39 13.36 28.94 -14.57
N LEU A 40 14.48 29.28 -15.17
CA LEU A 40 15.67 28.44 -15.18
C LEU A 40 16.19 28.21 -13.76
N ILE A 41 16.22 29.26 -12.94
CA ILE A 41 16.64 29.19 -11.54
C ILE A 41 15.70 28.29 -10.74
N ILE A 42 14.39 28.47 -10.87
CA ILE A 42 13.38 27.66 -10.18
C ILE A 42 13.52 26.19 -10.56
N LYS A 43 13.73 25.90 -11.85
CA LYS A 43 13.98 24.55 -12.35
C LYS A 43 15.26 23.93 -11.78
N ILE A 44 16.37 24.70 -11.72
CA ILE A 44 17.64 24.25 -11.14
C ILE A 44 17.43 23.93 -9.65
N MET A 45 16.86 24.86 -8.90
CA MET A 45 16.65 24.74 -7.46
C MET A 45 15.72 23.56 -7.14
N GLY A 46 14.60 23.44 -7.85
CA GLY A 46 13.65 22.35 -7.64
C GLY A 46 14.27 20.98 -7.91
N ASN A 47 14.90 20.80 -9.07
CA ASN A 47 15.52 19.52 -9.41
C ASN A 47 16.67 19.14 -8.46
N ALA A 48 17.55 20.08 -8.14
CA ALA A 48 18.67 19.83 -7.23
C ALA A 48 18.17 19.46 -5.83
N LEU A 49 17.18 20.19 -5.32
CA LEU A 49 16.63 19.94 -3.99
C LEU A 49 15.89 18.59 -3.94
N THR A 50 15.03 18.29 -4.92
CA THR A 50 14.35 16.99 -4.99
C THR A 50 15.35 15.83 -5.06
N GLN A 51 16.37 15.92 -5.91
CA GLN A 51 17.38 14.85 -6.04
C GLN A 51 18.18 14.66 -4.76
N THR A 52 18.61 15.75 -4.11
CA THR A 52 19.37 15.68 -2.86
C THR A 52 18.55 15.05 -1.74
N LEU A 53 17.27 15.39 -1.64
CA LEU A 53 16.35 14.85 -0.64
C LEU A 53 16.00 13.37 -0.89
N ALA A 54 15.96 12.93 -2.15
CA ALA A 54 15.69 11.54 -2.51
C ALA A 54 16.81 10.56 -2.08
N MET A 55 18.01 11.05 -1.78
CA MET A 55 19.16 10.20 -1.46
C MET A 55 19.13 9.62 -0.03
N SER A 56 18.68 10.39 0.96
CA SER A 56 18.59 9.95 2.37
C SER A 56 17.89 10.99 3.25
N GLU A 57 17.13 10.54 4.25
CA GLU A 57 16.54 11.42 5.26
C GLU A 57 17.58 12.24 6.03
N ALA A 58 18.75 11.65 6.33
CA ALA A 58 19.82 12.32 7.05
C ALA A 58 20.34 13.56 6.29
N ARG A 59 20.33 13.50 4.95
CA ARG A 59 20.72 14.62 4.09
C ARG A 59 19.74 15.79 4.18
N GLY A 60 18.44 15.52 4.36
CA GLY A 60 17.45 16.58 4.56
C GLY A 60 17.72 17.41 5.82
N VAL A 61 18.08 16.76 6.93
CA VAL A 61 18.43 17.43 8.19
C VAL A 61 19.70 18.28 8.05
N GLN A 62 20.74 17.71 7.41
CA GLN A 62 21.99 18.41 7.13
C GLN A 62 21.78 19.61 6.20
N LEU A 63 20.91 19.46 5.20
CA LEU A 63 20.61 20.53 4.27
C LEU A 63 19.84 21.67 4.93
N ALA A 64 18.85 21.37 5.79
CA ALA A 64 18.16 22.38 6.57
C ALA A 64 19.12 23.18 7.46
N ALA A 65 20.06 22.50 8.14
CA ALA A 65 21.09 23.17 8.94
C ALA A 65 22.03 24.05 8.07
N THR A 66 22.32 23.59 6.85
CA THR A 66 23.16 24.32 5.88
C THR A 66 22.44 25.58 5.38
N PHE A 67 21.15 25.50 5.04
CA PHE A 67 20.34 26.66 4.65
C PHE A 67 20.24 27.70 5.76
N ASN A 68 20.09 27.27 7.02
CA ASN A 68 20.15 28.16 8.17
C ASN A 68 21.52 28.85 8.28
N LYS A 69 22.63 28.10 8.12
CA LYS A 69 23.98 28.67 8.15
C LYS A 69 24.23 29.68 7.01
N LEU A 70 23.67 29.41 5.84
CA LEU A 70 23.78 30.26 4.65
C LEU A 70 22.74 31.40 4.64
N ASN A 71 21.89 31.54 5.67
CA ASN A 71 20.80 32.52 5.71
C ASN A 71 19.93 32.49 4.42
N VAL A 72 19.59 31.30 3.94
CA VAL A 72 18.67 31.15 2.81
C VAL A 72 17.26 31.46 3.31
N ASP A 73 16.63 32.48 2.72
CA ASP A 73 15.26 32.88 3.06
C ASP A 73 14.22 31.96 2.40
N LEU A 74 13.99 30.80 3.01
CA LEU A 74 13.05 29.80 2.51
C LEU A 74 11.59 30.28 2.52
N ASP A 75 11.24 31.19 3.44
CA ASP A 75 9.89 31.76 3.53
C ASP A 75 9.63 32.66 2.32
N LYS A 76 10.57 33.56 1.99
CA LYS A 76 10.46 34.41 0.82
C LYS A 76 10.45 33.62 -0.49
N ILE A 77 11.25 32.56 -0.61
CA ILE A 77 11.18 31.66 -1.78
C ILE A 77 9.80 31.02 -1.85
N ARG A 78 9.32 30.43 -0.76
CA ARG A 78 8.00 29.77 -0.72
C ARG A 78 6.89 30.72 -1.15
N ASP A 79 6.85 31.92 -0.58
CA ASP A 79 5.77 32.87 -0.84
C ASP A 79 5.81 33.35 -2.30
N LEU A 80 7.00 33.63 -2.84
CA LEU A 80 7.19 33.95 -4.26
C LEU A 80 6.67 32.84 -5.18
N ILE A 81 6.99 31.58 -4.89
CA ILE A 81 6.55 30.44 -5.72
C ILE A 81 5.02 30.24 -5.60
N LEU A 82 4.45 30.35 -4.40
CA LEU A 82 2.99 30.25 -4.21
C LEU A 82 2.24 31.37 -4.92
N ASP A 83 2.73 32.62 -4.86
CA ASP A 83 2.15 33.76 -5.57
C ASP A 83 2.13 33.49 -7.08
N ARG A 84 3.22 32.96 -7.63
CA ARG A 84 3.34 32.63 -9.06
C ARG A 84 2.39 31.52 -9.51
N ILE A 85 2.26 30.46 -8.72
CA ILE A 85 1.32 29.36 -9.00
C ILE A 85 -0.11 29.90 -8.95
N GLN A 86 -0.45 30.66 -7.91
CA GLN A 86 -1.80 31.19 -7.71
C GLN A 86 -2.21 32.19 -8.80
N ALA A 87 -1.29 33.07 -9.21
CA ALA A 87 -1.48 34.00 -10.32
C ALA A 87 -1.53 33.32 -11.70
N CYS A 88 -1.47 31.98 -11.76
CA CYS A 88 -1.60 31.20 -13.00
C CYS A 88 -0.57 31.56 -14.07
N LEU A 89 0.54 32.19 -13.67
CA LEU A 89 1.50 32.80 -14.59
C LEU A 89 0.77 33.59 -15.69
N SER A 90 -0.15 34.49 -15.31
CA SER A 90 -1.08 35.25 -16.16
C SER A 90 -0.48 35.69 -17.50
N ASP A 91 0.78 36.13 -17.47
CA ASP A 91 1.49 36.76 -18.58
C ASP A 91 2.17 35.78 -19.55
N LYS A 92 2.11 34.46 -19.27
CA LYS A 92 2.71 33.40 -20.11
C LYS A 92 1.75 32.91 -21.21
N PRO A 93 2.26 32.62 -22.43
CA PRO A 93 1.54 31.83 -23.42
C PRO A 93 1.12 30.45 -22.87
N ASN A 94 -0.07 29.97 -23.22
CA ASN A 94 -0.62 28.72 -22.69
C ASN A 94 0.30 27.50 -22.86
N ALA A 95 1.11 27.45 -23.93
CA ALA A 95 2.03 26.34 -24.21
C ALA A 95 3.22 26.26 -23.24
N SER A 96 3.77 27.39 -22.77
CA SER A 96 4.88 27.41 -21.80
C SER A 96 4.39 27.32 -20.35
N LYS A 97 3.19 27.84 -20.09
CA LYS A 97 2.56 27.91 -18.75
C LYS A 97 2.57 26.59 -17.97
N GLN A 98 2.27 25.47 -18.61
CA GLN A 98 2.25 24.14 -17.99
C GLN A 98 3.65 23.66 -17.55
N ALA A 99 4.66 23.84 -18.42
CA ALA A 99 6.03 23.47 -18.12
C ALA A 99 6.58 24.29 -16.94
N SER A 100 6.21 25.57 -16.86
CA SER A 100 6.55 26.46 -15.76
C SER A 100 5.84 26.04 -14.47
N ILE A 101 4.52 25.86 -14.47
CA ILE A 101 3.75 25.39 -13.28
C ILE A 101 4.38 24.12 -12.70
N ARG A 102 4.79 23.19 -13.55
CA ARG A 102 5.47 21.97 -13.11
C ARG A 102 6.78 22.24 -12.37
N GLN A 103 7.58 23.20 -12.83
CA GLN A 103 8.84 23.57 -12.18
C GLN A 103 8.59 24.24 -10.83
N GLU A 104 7.61 25.15 -10.77
CA GLU A 104 7.15 25.79 -9.54
C GLU A 104 6.69 24.74 -8.52
N LEU A 105 5.86 23.79 -8.96
CA LEU A 105 5.39 22.68 -8.12
C LEU A 105 6.54 21.79 -7.66
N THR A 106 7.53 21.50 -8.51
CA THR A 106 8.67 20.68 -8.11
C THR A 106 9.46 21.33 -6.98
N LEU A 107 9.71 22.64 -7.07
CA LEU A 107 10.41 23.37 -6.01
C LEU A 107 9.58 23.46 -4.73
N ILE A 108 8.29 23.81 -4.82
CA ILE A 108 7.44 23.94 -3.62
C ILE A 108 7.27 22.58 -2.90
N MET A 109 7.17 21.48 -3.65
CA MET A 109 7.18 20.11 -3.09
C MET A 109 8.46 19.83 -2.31
N ALA A 110 9.61 20.15 -2.90
CA ALA A 110 10.91 19.90 -2.30
C ALA A 110 11.12 20.72 -1.02
N LEU A 111 10.66 21.98 -1.01
CA LEU A 111 10.64 22.83 0.19
C LEU A 111 9.73 22.24 1.29
N GLY A 112 8.59 21.68 0.92
CA GLY A 112 7.67 21.02 1.86
C GLY A 112 8.27 19.76 2.47
N HIS A 113 8.98 18.97 1.65
CA HIS A 113 9.71 17.81 2.14
C HIS A 113 10.86 18.19 3.08
N LEU A 114 11.57 19.30 2.79
CA LEU A 114 12.64 19.81 3.64
C LEU A 114 12.12 20.21 5.02
N SER A 115 10.99 20.91 5.07
CA SER A 115 10.42 21.50 6.29
C SER A 115 8.93 21.12 6.49
N PRO A 116 8.63 19.84 6.82
CA PRO A 116 7.26 19.35 6.91
C PRO A 116 6.43 20.08 7.99
N ASP A 117 7.04 20.50 9.10
CA ASP A 117 6.35 21.24 10.15
C ASP A 117 5.85 22.60 9.68
N VAL A 118 6.70 23.32 8.93
CA VAL A 118 6.37 24.61 8.34
C VAL A 118 5.29 24.44 7.25
N ALA A 119 5.41 23.39 6.43
CA ALA A 119 4.41 23.08 5.42
C ALA A 119 3.02 22.85 6.06
N LEU A 120 2.96 22.06 7.13
CA LEU A 120 1.72 21.72 7.83
C LEU A 120 1.12 22.90 8.62
N SER A 121 1.96 23.80 9.14
CA SER A 121 1.50 24.99 9.84
C SER A 121 1.09 26.13 8.92
N THR A 122 1.31 26.00 7.61
CA THR A 122 1.00 27.03 6.59
C THR A 122 -0.19 26.59 5.72
N PRO A 123 -1.44 27.02 6.01
CA PRO A 123 -2.62 26.56 5.29
C PRO A 123 -2.57 26.78 3.78
N ARG A 124 -2.02 27.91 3.34
CA ARG A 124 -1.86 28.26 1.92
C ARG A 124 -1.01 27.22 1.17
N PHE A 125 0.03 26.71 1.83
CA PHE A 125 0.95 25.72 1.28
C PHE A 125 0.25 24.36 1.05
N ILE A 126 -0.51 23.90 2.04
CA ILE A 126 -1.32 22.68 1.94
C ILE A 126 -2.42 22.84 0.89
N ARG A 127 -3.13 23.98 0.89
CA ARG A 127 -4.21 24.26 -0.05
C ARG A 127 -3.73 24.27 -1.49
N CYS A 128 -2.51 24.72 -1.78
CA CYS A 128 -1.91 24.61 -3.11
C CYS A 128 -1.86 23.14 -3.61
N PHE A 129 -1.37 22.21 -2.80
CA PHE A 129 -1.31 20.80 -3.19
C PHE A 129 -2.69 20.12 -3.24
N VAL A 130 -3.61 20.50 -2.35
CA VAL A 130 -4.99 20.01 -2.42
C VAL A 130 -5.69 20.54 -3.67
N ALA A 131 -5.44 21.78 -4.07
CA ALA A 131 -5.95 22.34 -5.33
C ALA A 131 -5.40 21.59 -6.56
N CYS A 132 -4.15 21.12 -6.52
CA CYS A 132 -3.61 20.28 -7.59
C CYS A 132 -4.48 19.05 -7.85
N LEU A 133 -5.10 18.46 -6.81
CA LEU A 133 -5.96 17.28 -6.92
C LEU A 133 -7.25 17.55 -7.71
N ARG A 134 -7.65 18.81 -7.89
CA ARG A 134 -8.85 19.22 -8.65
C ARG A 134 -8.57 19.48 -10.13
N THR A 135 -7.31 19.50 -10.53
CA THR A 135 -6.91 19.81 -11.91
C THR A 135 -7.19 18.62 -12.84
N SER A 136 -7.58 18.87 -14.10
CA SER A 136 -7.81 17.80 -15.09
C SER A 136 -6.52 17.02 -15.43
N SER A 137 -5.37 17.68 -15.35
CA SER A 137 -4.05 17.07 -15.53
C SER A 137 -3.76 16.03 -14.45
N LEU A 138 -3.74 14.73 -14.81
CA LEU A 138 -3.35 13.67 -13.87
C LEU A 138 -1.95 13.90 -13.33
N HIS A 139 -1.01 14.35 -14.18
CA HIS A 139 0.35 14.65 -13.77
C HIS A 139 0.40 15.66 -12.61
N THR A 140 -0.35 16.77 -12.72
CA THR A 140 -0.44 17.78 -11.65
C THR A 140 -1.06 17.20 -10.38
N ARG A 141 -2.11 16.38 -10.51
CA ARG A 141 -2.71 15.69 -9.35
C ARG A 141 -1.71 14.75 -8.66
N VAL A 142 -0.92 13.99 -9.42
CA VAL A 142 0.11 13.10 -8.88
C VAL A 142 1.19 13.89 -8.15
N LEU A 143 1.62 15.04 -8.66
CA LEU A 143 2.57 15.92 -7.97
C LEU A 143 2.00 16.41 -6.62
N GLY A 144 0.77 16.94 -6.63
CA GLY A 144 0.10 17.39 -5.40
C GLY A 144 -0.09 16.27 -4.38
N MET A 145 -0.54 15.09 -4.82
CA MET A 145 -0.70 13.90 -3.99
C MET A 145 0.64 13.43 -3.42
N GLY A 146 1.69 13.38 -4.25
CA GLY A 146 3.04 13.00 -3.84
C GLY A 146 3.61 13.95 -2.79
N ALA A 147 3.37 15.26 -2.92
CA ALA A 147 3.80 16.27 -1.96
C ALA A 147 3.19 16.04 -0.57
N LEU A 148 1.86 15.94 -0.55
CA LEU A 148 1.09 15.71 0.67
C LEU A 148 1.49 14.38 1.32
N TRP A 149 1.70 13.33 0.52
CA TRP A 149 2.12 12.02 1.00
C TRP A 149 3.48 12.10 1.71
N GLN A 150 4.47 12.72 1.06
CA GLN A 150 5.81 12.87 1.61
C GLN A 150 5.81 13.66 2.92
N ILE A 151 5.08 14.79 2.97
CA ILE A 151 4.96 15.62 4.18
C ILE A 151 4.31 14.83 5.31
N CYS A 152 3.18 14.17 5.04
CA CYS A 152 2.41 13.45 6.05
C CYS A 152 3.13 12.20 6.56
N VAL A 153 3.76 11.41 5.68
CA VAL A 153 4.54 10.24 6.09
C VAL A 153 5.77 10.65 6.89
N LYS A 154 6.46 11.73 6.50
CA LYS A 154 7.61 12.24 7.26
C LYS A 154 7.20 12.73 8.66
N LYS A 155 6.03 13.36 8.79
CA LYS A 155 5.53 13.87 10.07
C LYS A 155 4.94 12.79 10.97
N ALA A 156 4.02 11.98 10.43
CA ALA A 156 3.29 10.98 11.20
C ALA A 156 3.97 9.63 11.24
N GLY A 157 4.97 9.36 10.39
CA GLY A 157 5.61 8.06 10.26
C GLY A 157 4.77 7.04 9.50
N HIS A 158 5.35 5.85 9.33
CA HIS A 158 4.67 4.72 8.72
C HIS A 158 3.62 4.12 9.67
N PRO A 159 2.49 3.63 9.13
CA PRO A 159 1.50 2.90 9.91
C PRO A 159 2.15 1.70 10.59
N LYS A 160 1.99 1.60 11.89
CA LYS A 160 2.34 0.39 12.65
C LYS A 160 1.14 -0.55 12.62
N HIS A 161 1.35 -1.85 12.55
CA HIS A 161 0.28 -2.81 12.79
C HIS A 161 0.00 -2.89 14.30
N PHE A 162 -1.24 -3.15 14.70
CA PHE A 162 -1.52 -3.54 16.09
C PHE A 162 -1.21 -5.03 16.25
N GLU A 163 -0.90 -5.43 17.47
CA GLU A 163 -0.63 -6.82 17.83
C GLU A 163 -1.94 -7.57 18.07
N VAL A 164 -1.96 -8.88 17.79
CA VAL A 164 -3.17 -9.71 17.98
C VAL A 164 -3.66 -9.70 19.44
N THR A 165 -2.74 -9.51 20.39
CA THR A 165 -3.07 -9.39 21.82
C THR A 165 -3.88 -8.13 22.13
N GLU A 166 -3.61 -7.02 21.44
CA GLU A 166 -4.39 -5.78 21.60
C GLU A 166 -5.82 -6.00 21.10
N LEU A 167 -5.98 -6.71 19.97
CA LEU A 167 -7.27 -7.07 19.42
C LEU A 167 -8.06 -8.03 20.34
N PHE A 168 -7.40 -8.99 20.98
CA PHE A 168 -8.05 -9.87 21.96
C PHE A 168 -8.56 -9.11 23.18
N LEU A 169 -7.79 -8.13 23.68
CA LEU A 169 -8.24 -7.28 24.78
C LEU A 169 -9.48 -6.47 24.38
N ALA A 170 -9.49 -5.90 23.18
CA ALA A 170 -10.65 -5.18 22.64
C ALA A 170 -11.89 -6.09 22.54
N LEU A 171 -11.74 -7.31 22.01
CA LEU A 171 -12.81 -8.30 21.92
C LEU A 171 -13.38 -8.67 23.30
N CYS A 172 -12.51 -8.88 24.30
CA CYS A 172 -12.94 -9.20 25.67
C CYS A 172 -13.69 -8.05 26.35
N HIS A 173 -13.34 -6.79 26.03
CA HIS A 173 -14.04 -5.62 26.55
C HIS A 173 -15.37 -5.33 25.85
N GLY A 174 -15.54 -5.82 24.61
CA GLY A 174 -16.65 -5.48 23.73
C GLY A 174 -16.39 -4.17 23.00
N PHE A 175 -16.89 -4.05 21.76
CA PHE A 175 -16.73 -2.82 20.99
C PHE A 175 -17.88 -1.83 21.26
N PRO A 176 -17.66 -0.53 20.99
CA PRO A 176 -18.74 0.45 20.92
C PRO A 176 -19.82 0.06 19.88
N PRO A 177 -21.09 0.47 20.04
CA PRO A 177 -22.19 0.01 19.20
C PRO A 177 -22.02 0.24 17.69
N ASN A 178 -21.37 1.34 17.28
CA ASN A 178 -21.10 1.62 15.86
C ASN A 178 -20.06 0.65 15.27
N LEU A 179 -19.09 0.20 16.07
CA LEU A 179 -18.08 -0.76 15.66
C LEU A 179 -18.62 -2.20 15.71
N ASP A 180 -19.45 -2.53 16.70
CA ASP A 180 -20.19 -3.80 16.72
C ASP A 180 -21.05 -3.93 15.46
N ALA A 181 -21.83 -2.89 15.11
CA ALA A 181 -22.65 -2.89 13.90
C ALA A 181 -21.81 -3.07 12.62
N LEU A 182 -20.61 -2.47 12.56
CA LEU A 182 -19.67 -2.67 11.45
C LEU A 182 -19.27 -4.14 11.34
N MET A 183 -18.88 -4.76 12.45
CA MET A 183 -18.46 -6.17 12.52
C MET A 183 -19.61 -7.13 12.20
N GLU A 184 -20.81 -6.86 12.72
CA GLU A 184 -22.04 -7.61 12.42
C GLU A 184 -22.39 -7.56 10.93
N SER A 185 -22.32 -6.37 10.31
CA SER A 185 -22.63 -6.20 8.88
C SER A 185 -21.68 -6.97 7.97
N TYR A 186 -20.43 -7.13 8.37
CA TYR A 186 -19.43 -7.93 7.65
C TYR A 186 -19.58 -9.44 7.93
N GLY A 187 -20.04 -9.78 9.14
CA GLY A 187 -20.17 -11.13 9.68
C GLY A 187 -19.06 -11.43 10.67
N VAL A 188 -19.39 -11.41 11.96
CA VAL A 188 -18.44 -11.56 13.09
C VAL A 188 -17.54 -12.80 12.98
N GLN A 189 -18.05 -13.91 12.48
CA GLN A 189 -17.30 -15.17 12.30
C GLN A 189 -16.23 -15.11 11.21
N ARG A 190 -16.28 -14.08 10.36
CA ARG A 190 -15.28 -13.83 9.32
C ARG A 190 -14.24 -12.80 9.77
N CYS A 191 -14.43 -12.18 10.93
CA CYS A 191 -13.55 -11.15 11.44
C CYS A 191 -12.19 -11.73 11.83
N PHE A 192 -11.13 -10.97 11.61
CA PHE A 192 -9.75 -11.42 11.82
C PHE A 192 -9.49 -11.77 13.29
N GLY A 193 -10.02 -10.95 14.21
CA GLY A 193 -9.91 -11.14 15.65
C GLY A 193 -10.64 -12.38 16.12
N THR A 194 -11.88 -12.60 15.65
CA THR A 194 -12.66 -13.81 15.98
C THR A 194 -11.93 -15.07 15.51
N ILE A 195 -11.50 -15.11 14.24
CA ILE A 195 -10.75 -16.25 13.69
C ILE A 195 -9.44 -16.46 14.47
N SER A 196 -8.74 -15.39 14.82
CA SER A 196 -7.49 -15.49 15.58
C SER A 196 -7.73 -16.00 17.01
N LEU A 197 -8.83 -15.61 17.64
CA LEU A 197 -9.20 -16.04 18.99
C LEU A 197 -9.60 -17.51 18.99
N GLU A 198 -10.42 -17.93 18.02
CA GLU A 198 -10.78 -19.34 17.83
C GLU A 198 -9.55 -20.20 17.56
N SER A 199 -8.63 -19.74 16.71
CA SER A 199 -7.37 -20.43 16.48
C SER A 199 -6.54 -20.56 17.76
N ARG A 200 -6.55 -19.56 18.64
CA ARG A 200 -5.83 -19.62 19.92
C ARG A 200 -6.46 -20.67 20.84
N ILE A 201 -7.79 -20.65 20.98
CA ILE A 201 -8.52 -21.64 21.78
C ILE A 201 -8.24 -23.05 21.27
N HIS A 202 -8.24 -23.24 19.94
CA HIS A 202 -7.92 -24.50 19.31
C HIS A 202 -6.46 -24.93 19.59
N PHE A 203 -5.49 -24.02 19.46
CA PHE A 203 -4.10 -24.30 19.79
C PHE A 203 -3.93 -24.72 21.26
N GLU A 204 -4.54 -24.00 22.20
CA GLU A 204 -4.48 -24.32 23.63
C GLU A 204 -5.09 -25.71 23.91
N ALA A 205 -6.24 -26.02 23.30
CA ALA A 205 -6.86 -27.35 23.42
C ALA A 205 -5.95 -28.46 22.86
N LEU A 206 -5.35 -28.24 21.69
CA LEU A 206 -4.42 -29.18 21.05
C LEU A 206 -3.19 -29.43 21.94
N THR A 207 -2.58 -28.38 22.49
CA THR A 207 -1.43 -28.52 23.39
C THR A 207 -1.77 -29.25 24.68
N ARG A 208 -2.99 -29.05 25.22
CA ARG A 208 -3.46 -29.75 26.42
C ARG A 208 -3.70 -31.24 26.18
N GLU A 209 -4.36 -31.59 25.08
CA GLU A 209 -4.60 -32.99 24.71
C GLU A 209 -3.29 -33.77 24.55
N GLN A 210 -2.26 -33.11 24.04
CA GLN A 210 -0.97 -33.73 23.77
C GLN A 210 0.00 -33.73 24.96
N ALA A 211 -0.29 -32.96 26.02
CA ALA A 211 0.55 -32.91 27.22
C ALA A 211 0.62 -34.26 27.95
N ASP A 212 -0.48 -35.03 27.93
CA ASP A 212 -0.59 -36.31 28.65
C ASP A 212 0.09 -37.49 27.93
N HIS A 213 0.20 -37.45 26.60
CA HIS A 213 0.62 -38.60 25.79
C HIS A 213 1.70 -38.30 24.74
N LEU A 214 2.15 -37.05 24.61
CA LEU A 214 3.24 -36.57 23.73
C LEU A 214 3.30 -37.24 22.35
N ASP A 215 2.20 -37.25 21.60
CA ASP A 215 2.20 -37.69 20.20
C ASP A 215 2.53 -36.52 19.27
N PHE A 216 3.83 -36.29 19.05
CA PHE A 216 4.31 -35.24 18.16
C PHE A 216 3.88 -35.40 16.70
N TYR A 217 3.55 -36.62 16.26
CA TYR A 217 3.03 -36.82 14.91
C TYR A 217 1.59 -36.32 14.79
N LYS A 218 0.72 -36.74 15.72
CA LYS A 218 -0.68 -36.28 15.76
C LYS A 218 -0.75 -34.77 15.96
N PHE A 219 0.06 -34.23 16.86
CA PHE A 219 0.21 -32.78 17.05
C PHE A 219 0.64 -32.10 15.75
N GLY A 220 1.68 -32.61 15.09
CA GLY A 220 2.21 -32.07 13.84
C GLY A 220 1.20 -32.01 12.71
N MET A 221 0.42 -33.08 12.52
CA MET A 221 -0.63 -33.12 11.51
C MET A 221 -1.70 -32.06 11.79
N ALA A 222 -2.19 -31.98 13.03
CA ALA A 222 -3.21 -31.01 13.42
C ALA A 222 -2.72 -29.56 13.25
N ILE A 223 -1.55 -29.22 13.81
CA ILE A 223 -1.04 -27.85 13.76
C ILE A 223 -0.69 -27.40 12.34
N SER A 224 -0.24 -28.32 11.48
CA SER A 224 0.03 -28.01 10.07
C SER A 224 -1.22 -27.55 9.33
N GLY A 225 -2.38 -28.19 9.56
CA GLY A 225 -3.66 -27.77 9.01
C GLY A 225 -4.02 -26.35 9.45
N THR A 226 -3.93 -26.07 10.75
CA THR A 226 -4.19 -24.75 11.33
C THR A 226 -3.23 -23.68 10.74
N ILE A 227 -1.94 -23.98 10.56
CA ILE A 227 -0.98 -23.05 9.94
C ILE A 227 -1.40 -22.64 8.52
N LEU A 228 -1.94 -23.57 7.75
CA LEU A 228 -2.37 -23.30 6.38
C LEU A 228 -3.61 -22.42 6.37
N GLU A 229 -4.54 -22.63 7.30
CA GLU A 229 -5.83 -21.93 7.35
C GLU A 229 -5.74 -20.51 7.91
N VAL A 230 -4.98 -20.29 8.98
CA VAL A 230 -4.98 -19.02 9.72
C VAL A 230 -3.58 -18.41 9.85
N GLU A 231 -3.51 -17.09 10.02
CA GLU A 231 -2.24 -16.37 10.14
C GLU A 231 -1.60 -16.57 11.51
N ASN A 232 -2.39 -16.45 12.57
CA ASN A 232 -1.96 -16.61 13.96
C ASN A 232 -2.32 -18.01 14.47
N SER A 233 -1.62 -19.03 13.97
CA SER A 233 -1.87 -20.44 14.30
C SER A 233 -1.06 -20.98 15.49
N VAL A 234 0.03 -20.30 15.85
CA VAL A 234 0.99 -20.75 16.87
C VAL A 234 1.16 -19.64 17.89
N PHE A 235 0.98 -19.99 19.17
CA PHE A 235 1.08 -19.05 20.29
C PHE A 235 2.12 -19.52 21.30
N LYS A 236 2.67 -18.58 22.05
CA LYS A 236 3.57 -18.90 23.16
C LYS A 236 2.75 -19.60 24.26
N SER A 237 3.00 -20.89 24.44
CA SER A 237 2.44 -21.71 25.51
C SER A 237 3.57 -22.53 26.14
N TYR A 238 3.59 -22.66 27.45
CA TYR A 238 4.61 -23.42 28.16
C TYR A 238 4.52 -24.90 27.80
N PHE A 239 5.67 -25.55 27.69
CA PHE A 239 5.76 -26.98 27.49
C PHE A 239 5.91 -27.64 28.86
N GLU A 240 4.83 -28.24 29.37
CA GLU A 240 4.76 -28.77 30.73
C GLU A 240 5.57 -30.05 31.00
N PRO A 241 5.76 -30.99 30.05
CA PRO A 241 6.63 -32.13 30.30
C PRO A 241 8.09 -31.72 30.24
N MET A 242 8.62 -31.27 31.38
CA MET A 242 10.06 -31.11 31.58
C MET A 242 10.68 -32.49 31.86
N CYS A 243 10.87 -33.30 30.82
CA CYS A 243 11.75 -34.47 30.90
C CYS A 243 13.05 -34.19 30.14
N ASP A 244 14.13 -34.87 30.53
CA ASP A 244 15.45 -34.70 29.90
C ASP A 244 15.44 -35.05 28.40
N GLU A 245 14.45 -35.84 27.96
CA GLU A 245 14.28 -36.26 26.56
C GLU A 245 13.80 -35.10 25.66
N TYR A 246 13.02 -34.16 26.20
CA TYR A 246 12.41 -33.05 25.46
C TYR A 246 12.65 -31.71 26.15
N PRO A 247 13.84 -31.10 25.98
CA PRO A 247 14.23 -29.87 26.67
C PRO A 247 13.62 -28.60 26.04
N PHE A 248 12.32 -28.61 25.73
CA PHE A 248 11.62 -27.47 25.16
C PHE A 248 11.06 -26.57 26.27
N ALA A 249 11.29 -25.25 26.18
CA ALA A 249 10.70 -24.30 27.13
C ALA A 249 9.24 -23.98 26.77
N THR A 250 8.92 -23.98 25.48
CA THR A 250 7.59 -23.66 24.96
C THR A 250 7.20 -24.57 23.79
N TRP A 251 5.90 -24.72 23.55
CA TRP A 251 5.39 -25.47 22.38
C TRP A 251 5.92 -24.98 21.03
N PRO A 252 6.09 -23.66 20.79
CA PRO A 252 6.81 -23.16 19.63
C PRO A 252 8.24 -23.73 19.46
N ASP A 253 8.97 -23.95 20.56
CA ASP A 253 10.33 -24.51 20.50
C ASP A 253 10.34 -25.98 20.04
N ALA A 254 9.25 -26.71 20.32
CA ALA A 254 9.06 -28.09 19.89
C ALA A 254 8.77 -28.23 18.39
N LEU A 255 8.37 -27.16 17.68
CA LEU A 255 7.93 -27.25 16.28
C LEU A 255 9.03 -27.75 15.32
N ALA A 256 10.30 -27.44 15.59
CA ALA A 256 11.40 -27.97 14.80
C ALA A 256 11.52 -29.50 14.94
N HIS A 257 11.33 -30.03 16.16
CA HIS A 257 11.28 -31.47 16.41
C HIS A 257 10.07 -32.12 15.73
N VAL A 258 8.89 -31.50 15.86
CA VAL A 258 7.64 -31.93 15.22
C VAL A 258 7.80 -32.04 13.70
N ALA A 259 8.41 -31.05 13.05
CA ALA A 259 8.71 -31.11 11.62
C ALA A 259 9.63 -32.30 11.28
N GLY A 260 10.61 -32.62 12.13
CA GLY A 260 11.45 -33.81 12.00
C GLY A 260 10.66 -35.12 12.09
N VAL A 261 9.72 -35.21 13.03
CA VAL A 261 8.82 -36.37 13.18
C VAL A 261 7.93 -36.55 11.96
N LEU A 262 7.36 -35.46 11.42
CA LEU A 262 6.55 -35.50 10.19
C LEU A 262 7.38 -35.97 8.99
N ARG A 263 8.62 -35.49 8.84
CA ARG A 263 9.52 -35.95 7.76
C ARG A 263 9.88 -37.42 7.86
N SER A 264 10.10 -37.96 9.06
CA SER A 264 10.43 -39.37 9.22
C SER A 264 9.28 -40.29 8.77
N ARG A 265 8.05 -39.76 8.71
CA ARG A 265 6.86 -40.43 8.18
C ARG A 265 6.47 -39.97 6.77
N SER A 266 7.36 -39.27 6.07
CA SER A 266 7.16 -38.78 4.69
C SER A 266 6.05 -37.72 4.50
N GLU A 267 5.64 -37.04 5.57
CA GLU A 267 4.67 -35.93 5.52
C GLU A 267 5.37 -34.58 5.22
N PHE A 268 5.95 -34.45 4.02
CA PHE A 268 6.89 -33.37 3.70
C PHE A 268 6.26 -31.97 3.65
N ASP A 269 5.04 -31.83 3.15
CA ASP A 269 4.38 -30.52 3.04
C ASP A 269 3.96 -29.99 4.41
N GLN A 270 3.42 -30.86 5.26
CA GLN A 270 3.05 -30.57 6.64
C GLN A 270 4.29 -30.23 7.45
N ALA A 271 5.37 -31.00 7.29
CA ALA A 271 6.65 -30.71 7.92
C ALA A 271 7.20 -29.34 7.53
N ASP A 272 7.18 -29.01 6.24
CA ASP A 272 7.68 -27.72 5.75
C ASP A 272 6.78 -26.57 6.22
N ALA A 273 5.46 -26.75 6.31
CA ALA A 273 4.55 -25.75 6.88
C ALA A 273 4.88 -25.44 8.34
N VAL A 274 5.08 -26.49 9.15
CA VAL A 274 5.44 -26.39 10.56
C VAL A 274 6.81 -25.73 10.75
N GLU A 275 7.82 -26.15 9.99
CA GLU A 275 9.16 -25.59 10.11
C GLU A 275 9.24 -24.13 9.62
N ILE A 276 8.56 -23.79 8.52
CA ILE A 276 8.46 -22.39 8.07
C ILE A 276 7.85 -21.53 9.17
N LYS A 277 6.78 -22.00 9.83
CA LYS A 277 6.16 -21.25 10.93
C LYS A 277 7.10 -21.10 12.12
N TYR A 278 7.86 -22.14 12.47
CA TYR A 278 8.91 -22.07 13.48
C TYR A 278 9.98 -21.02 13.11
N LEU A 279 10.52 -21.07 11.89
CA LEU A 279 11.53 -20.13 11.41
C LEU A 279 11.02 -18.69 11.45
N MET A 280 9.77 -18.45 11.06
CA MET A 280 9.10 -17.16 11.19
C MET A 280 9.00 -16.70 12.65
N TYR A 281 8.55 -17.59 13.55
CA TYR A 281 8.47 -17.30 14.99
C TYR A 281 9.84 -16.95 15.58
N SER A 282 10.90 -17.66 15.15
CA SER A 282 12.29 -17.37 15.52
C SER A 282 12.92 -16.20 14.76
N LYS A 283 12.14 -15.43 13.99
CA LYS A 283 12.59 -14.28 13.18
C LYS A 283 13.67 -14.61 12.14
N ARG A 284 13.76 -15.87 11.72
CA ARG A 284 14.66 -16.38 10.67
C ARG A 284 13.98 -16.29 9.31
N TRP A 285 13.60 -15.08 8.92
CA TRP A 285 12.74 -14.83 7.76
C TRP A 285 13.34 -15.33 6.44
N ASP A 286 14.63 -15.11 6.20
CA ASP A 286 15.30 -15.58 4.98
C ASP A 286 15.33 -17.10 4.87
N ASP A 287 15.52 -17.80 5.98
CA ASP A 287 15.45 -19.26 6.04
C ASP A 287 14.03 -19.75 5.71
N ALA A 288 13.02 -19.12 6.30
CA ALA A 288 11.62 -19.42 6.03
C ALA A 288 11.30 -19.25 4.53
N ALA A 289 11.72 -18.15 3.90
CA ALA A 289 11.50 -17.93 2.47
C ALA A 289 12.32 -18.86 1.58
N ARG A 290 13.53 -19.26 1.98
CA ARG A 290 14.30 -20.30 1.25
C ARG A 290 13.59 -21.65 1.30
N LEU A 291 13.12 -22.06 2.47
CA LEU A 291 12.38 -23.31 2.62
C LEU A 291 11.06 -23.26 1.84
N ALA A 292 10.32 -22.15 1.92
CA ALA A 292 9.10 -21.93 1.15
C ALA A 292 9.31 -22.00 -0.36
N ARG A 293 10.41 -21.44 -0.90
CA ARG A 293 10.78 -21.60 -2.32
C ARG A 293 11.00 -23.06 -2.71
N SER A 294 11.60 -23.85 -1.82
CA SER A 294 11.81 -25.28 -2.06
C SER A 294 10.48 -26.03 -2.04
N ALA A 295 9.64 -25.78 -1.04
CA ALA A 295 8.33 -26.39 -0.89
C ALA A 295 7.39 -26.04 -2.06
N ALA A 296 7.40 -24.79 -2.53
CA ALA A 296 6.60 -24.36 -3.68
C ALA A 296 6.95 -25.08 -4.99
N ARG A 297 8.19 -25.55 -5.15
CA ARG A 297 8.58 -26.35 -6.33
C ARG A 297 7.96 -27.75 -6.29
N ARG A 298 7.79 -28.31 -5.09
CA ARG A 298 7.16 -29.63 -4.88
C ARG A 298 5.63 -29.52 -4.94
N SER A 299 5.08 -28.54 -4.23
CA SER A 299 3.63 -28.36 -4.04
C SER A 299 3.21 -26.93 -4.34
N PRO A 300 3.17 -26.53 -5.62
CA PRO A 300 2.98 -25.13 -6.05
C PRO A 300 1.58 -24.58 -5.79
N LYS A 301 0.60 -25.43 -5.42
CA LYS A 301 -0.79 -25.01 -5.16
C LYS A 301 -1.01 -24.50 -3.73
N ILE A 302 -0.07 -24.73 -2.81
CA ILE A 302 -0.21 -24.29 -1.43
C ILE A 302 0.19 -22.81 -1.34
N GLY A 303 -0.81 -21.95 -1.12
CA GLY A 303 -0.62 -20.50 -1.06
C GLY A 303 0.31 -20.03 0.07
N PHE A 304 0.41 -20.79 1.16
CA PHE A 304 1.25 -20.46 2.32
C PHE A 304 2.73 -20.28 1.95
N TRP A 305 3.24 -21.01 0.96
CA TRP A 305 4.62 -20.86 0.50
C TRP A 305 4.88 -19.45 -0.05
N TYR A 306 3.98 -18.95 -0.90
CA TYR A 306 4.12 -17.63 -1.49
C TYR A 306 3.98 -16.52 -0.46
N TYR A 307 3.11 -16.70 0.52
CA TYR A 307 3.04 -15.82 1.69
C TYR A 307 4.39 -15.77 2.44
N ALA A 308 4.95 -16.92 2.80
CA ALA A 308 6.23 -16.99 3.52
C ALA A 308 7.42 -16.43 2.73
N MET A 309 7.39 -16.52 1.39
CA MET A 309 8.39 -15.90 0.52
C MET A 309 8.34 -14.36 0.54
N CYS A 310 7.16 -13.77 0.75
CA CYS A 310 6.94 -12.32 0.69
C CYS A 310 7.20 -11.58 2.01
N ILE A 311 7.25 -12.29 3.13
CA ILE A 311 7.41 -11.68 4.47
C ILE A 311 8.79 -11.03 4.70
N PRO A 312 9.92 -11.67 4.36
CA PRO A 312 11.25 -11.16 4.73
C PRO A 312 11.64 -9.92 3.93
N ASN A 313 11.10 -9.77 2.72
CA ASN A 313 11.76 -9.05 1.65
C ASN A 313 10.81 -8.13 0.92
N ASN A 314 11.17 -6.84 0.87
CA ASN A 314 10.63 -5.86 -0.07
C ASN A 314 11.36 -5.98 -1.42
N THR A 315 11.62 -7.22 -1.87
CA THR A 315 12.42 -7.44 -3.07
C THR A 315 11.60 -7.15 -4.32
N PRO A 316 12.26 -6.72 -5.42
CA PRO A 316 11.66 -6.67 -6.74
C PRO A 316 10.99 -7.99 -7.14
N GLU A 317 11.42 -9.13 -6.58
CA GLU A 317 10.78 -10.44 -6.82
C GLU A 317 9.38 -10.56 -6.19
N CYS A 318 9.15 -10.00 -5.00
CA CYS A 318 7.81 -10.01 -4.37
C CYS A 318 6.86 -9.04 -5.07
N ILE A 319 7.40 -7.89 -5.51
CA ILE A 319 6.68 -6.94 -6.37
C ILE A 319 6.42 -7.56 -7.75
N ARG A 320 7.37 -8.29 -8.34
CA ARG A 320 7.18 -9.04 -9.58
C ARG A 320 6.14 -10.14 -9.44
N LEU A 321 6.15 -10.92 -8.36
CA LEU A 321 5.11 -11.94 -8.12
C LEU A 321 3.72 -11.32 -7.93
N ALA A 322 3.65 -10.17 -7.27
CA ALA A 322 2.42 -9.37 -7.20
C ALA A 322 2.04 -8.77 -8.57
N GLN A 323 3.02 -8.34 -9.38
CA GLN A 323 2.84 -7.85 -10.75
C GLN A 323 2.46 -8.96 -11.73
N THR A 324 2.93 -10.19 -11.53
CA THR A 324 2.52 -11.39 -12.27
C THR A 324 1.11 -11.82 -11.88
N GLY A 325 0.68 -11.52 -10.65
CA GLY A 325 -0.73 -11.53 -10.27
C GLY A 325 -1.56 -10.37 -10.86
N LEU A 326 -0.89 -9.30 -11.33
CA LEU A 326 -1.46 -8.18 -12.08
C LEU A 326 -1.25 -8.31 -13.59
N GLU A 327 -0.72 -9.43 -14.12
CA GLU A 327 -0.56 -9.70 -15.56
C GLU A 327 -1.93 -9.98 -16.20
N CYS A 328 -2.75 -8.94 -16.21
CA CYS A 328 -4.00 -8.89 -16.94
C CYS A 328 -3.61 -8.63 -18.38
N PRO A 329 -4.06 -9.45 -19.34
CA PRO A 329 -4.18 -8.95 -20.70
C PRO A 329 -4.93 -7.61 -20.62
N ASP A 330 -4.47 -6.60 -21.36
CA ASP A 330 -5.09 -5.27 -21.52
C ASP A 330 -4.58 -4.15 -20.57
N LEU A 331 -3.42 -4.29 -19.95
CA LEU A 331 -2.80 -3.18 -19.20
C LEU A 331 -2.10 -2.17 -20.12
N SER A 332 -2.79 -1.07 -20.41
CA SER A 332 -2.20 0.10 -21.08
C SER A 332 -0.95 0.63 -20.31
N PRO A 333 0.08 1.16 -21.02
CA PRO A 333 1.18 1.94 -20.44
C PRO A 333 0.75 3.18 -19.64
N ASP A 334 -0.53 3.57 -19.69
CA ASP A 334 -1.01 4.83 -19.14
C ASP A 334 -1.20 4.76 -17.63
N GLY A 335 -0.65 5.77 -16.93
CA GLY A 335 -0.79 5.91 -15.49
C GLY A 335 -2.25 5.95 -15.01
N VAL A 336 -3.19 6.39 -15.85
CA VAL A 336 -4.63 6.37 -15.56
C VAL A 336 -5.15 4.94 -15.44
N ALA A 337 -4.88 4.07 -16.44
CA ALA A 337 -5.37 2.68 -16.43
C ALA A 337 -4.82 1.91 -15.23
N TYR A 338 -3.54 2.09 -14.93
CA TYR A 338 -2.91 1.50 -13.75
C TYR A 338 -3.54 2.00 -12.44
N LEU A 339 -3.79 3.31 -12.32
CA LEU A 339 -4.44 3.89 -11.14
C LEU A 339 -5.88 3.39 -10.98
N THR A 340 -6.65 3.27 -12.07
CA THR A 340 -8.00 2.69 -12.06
C THR A 340 -7.98 1.26 -11.56
N ILE A 341 -7.06 0.44 -12.07
CA ILE A 341 -6.92 -0.95 -11.63
C ILE A 341 -6.53 -1.01 -10.15
N CYS A 342 -5.56 -0.19 -9.72
CA CYS A 342 -5.20 -0.10 -8.31
C CYS A 342 -6.39 0.33 -7.43
N TYR A 343 -7.20 1.27 -7.90
CA TYR A 343 -8.41 1.72 -7.22
C TYR A 343 -9.43 0.58 -7.08
N ASP A 344 -9.70 -0.17 -8.15
CA ASP A 344 -10.59 -1.34 -8.13
C ASP A 344 -10.11 -2.42 -7.16
N TYR A 345 -8.80 -2.69 -7.15
CA TYR A 345 -8.20 -3.62 -6.19
C TYR A 345 -8.33 -3.14 -4.75
N LEU A 346 -8.06 -1.86 -4.48
CA LEU A 346 -8.25 -1.27 -3.15
C LEU A 346 -9.71 -1.37 -2.71
N GLN A 347 -10.65 -1.07 -3.61
CA GLN A 347 -12.08 -1.14 -3.33
C GLN A 347 -12.49 -2.56 -2.96
N ARG A 348 -12.11 -3.56 -3.76
CA ARG A 348 -12.37 -4.97 -3.47
C ARG A 348 -11.72 -5.40 -2.17
N ALA A 349 -10.45 -5.06 -1.94
CA ALA A 349 -9.73 -5.42 -0.72
C ALA A 349 -10.43 -4.86 0.54
N VAL A 350 -10.87 -3.60 0.51
CA VAL A 350 -11.60 -2.96 1.62
C VAL A 350 -12.99 -3.57 1.83
N THR A 351 -13.67 -3.98 0.76
CA THR A 351 -15.00 -4.58 0.83
C THR A 351 -14.97 -6.03 1.32
N GLU A 352 -14.01 -6.83 0.85
CA GLU A 352 -13.99 -8.28 1.05
C GLU A 352 -13.19 -8.73 2.28
N SER A 353 -12.26 -7.89 2.77
CA SER A 353 -11.39 -8.26 3.89
C SER A 353 -12.00 -7.87 5.24
N PRO A 354 -11.58 -8.52 6.34
CA PRO A 354 -12.09 -8.21 7.67
C PRO A 354 -11.81 -6.76 8.07
N PRO A 355 -12.82 -6.02 8.59
CA PRO A 355 -12.64 -4.63 9.00
C PRO A 355 -11.64 -4.46 10.14
N ASP A 356 -11.50 -5.47 10.99
CA ASP A 356 -10.56 -5.57 12.11
C ASP A 356 -9.19 -6.17 11.74
N SER A 357 -8.83 -6.16 10.45
CA SER A 357 -7.47 -6.52 10.03
C SER A 357 -6.50 -5.38 10.33
N SER A 358 -5.30 -5.68 10.83
CA SER A 358 -4.31 -4.67 11.23
C SER A 358 -3.77 -3.78 10.10
N GLY A 359 -3.99 -4.15 8.83
CA GLY A 359 -3.68 -3.30 7.67
C GLY A 359 -4.90 -2.60 7.06
N MET A 360 -6.11 -2.84 7.56
CA MET A 360 -7.34 -2.28 6.98
C MET A 360 -7.36 -0.75 7.03
N VAL A 361 -6.86 -0.17 8.13
CA VAL A 361 -6.72 1.28 8.29
C VAL A 361 -5.86 1.89 7.18
N VAL A 362 -4.82 1.19 6.72
CA VAL A 362 -3.98 1.67 5.62
C VAL A 362 -4.73 1.58 4.29
N LEU A 363 -5.36 0.44 4.01
CA LEU A 363 -6.06 0.19 2.76
C LEU A 363 -7.24 1.16 2.54
N VAL A 364 -8.05 1.40 3.57
CA VAL A 364 -9.22 2.28 3.44
C VAL A 364 -8.81 3.75 3.27
N ASN A 365 -7.76 4.20 3.96
CA ASN A 365 -7.24 5.55 3.78
C ASN A 365 -6.59 5.72 2.39
N LEU A 366 -5.85 4.71 1.89
CA LEU A 366 -5.35 4.70 0.51
C LEU A 366 -6.49 4.69 -0.52
N LEU A 367 -7.61 4.00 -0.27
CA LEU A 367 -8.77 4.01 -1.14
C LEU A 367 -9.37 5.41 -1.28
N VAL A 368 -9.51 6.15 -0.17
CA VAL A 368 -9.97 7.55 -0.21
C VAL A 368 -9.01 8.42 -1.03
N LEU A 369 -7.71 8.30 -0.78
CA LEU A 369 -6.70 9.06 -1.52
C LEU A 369 -6.71 8.72 -3.01
N ALA A 370 -6.75 7.45 -3.39
CA ALA A 370 -6.83 7.00 -4.77
C ALA A 370 -8.11 7.48 -5.46
N HIS A 371 -9.25 7.45 -4.75
CA HIS A 371 -10.53 7.99 -5.27
C HIS A 371 -10.40 9.48 -5.63
N VAL A 372 -9.83 10.28 -4.72
CA VAL A 372 -9.62 11.71 -4.98
C VAL A 372 -8.59 11.95 -6.07
N LEU A 373 -7.52 11.15 -6.12
CA LEU A 373 -6.52 11.23 -7.18
C LEU A 373 -7.15 10.96 -8.55
N LEU A 374 -8.03 9.96 -8.66
CA LEU A 374 -8.60 9.50 -9.94
C LEU A 374 -9.77 10.37 -10.41
N HIS A 375 -10.67 10.76 -9.51
CA HIS A 375 -11.89 11.51 -9.84
C HIS A 375 -11.81 13.00 -9.49
N GLY A 376 -10.63 13.45 -9.08
CA GLY A 376 -10.31 14.78 -8.61
C GLY A 376 -11.08 15.93 -9.27
N PRO A 377 -11.12 16.07 -10.60
CA PRO A 377 -11.85 17.13 -11.30
C PRO A 377 -13.38 17.04 -11.19
N GLN A 378 -13.93 15.83 -11.12
CA GLN A 378 -15.38 15.56 -11.15
C GLN A 378 -16.05 15.65 -9.78
N LEU A 379 -15.27 15.58 -8.70
CA LEU A 379 -15.82 15.61 -7.33
C LEU A 379 -16.51 16.95 -7.03
N ALA A 380 -17.52 16.97 -6.16
CA ALA A 380 -17.99 18.23 -5.62
C ALA A 380 -17.01 18.77 -4.56
N PRO A 381 -16.97 20.09 -4.31
CA PRO A 381 -16.11 20.65 -3.26
C PRO A 381 -16.38 20.04 -1.88
N ASP A 382 -17.62 19.63 -1.60
CA ASP A 382 -18.02 19.00 -0.34
C ASP A 382 -17.81 17.47 -0.29
N LEU A 383 -17.26 16.88 -1.36
CA LEU A 383 -16.99 15.45 -1.50
C LEU A 383 -18.22 14.56 -1.23
N LYS A 384 -19.42 15.06 -1.52
CA LYS A 384 -20.67 14.31 -1.27
C LYS A 384 -20.70 12.94 -1.97
N GLU A 385 -20.06 12.83 -3.14
CA GLU A 385 -19.94 11.58 -3.90
C GLU A 385 -19.08 10.54 -3.18
N SER A 386 -18.11 11.00 -2.38
CA SER A 386 -17.16 10.15 -1.66
C SER A 386 -17.61 9.83 -0.22
N LYS A 387 -18.77 10.36 0.22
CA LYS A 387 -19.27 10.26 1.60
C LYS A 387 -19.23 8.84 2.16
N ALA A 388 -19.71 7.85 1.40
CA ALA A 388 -19.74 6.46 1.86
C ALA A 388 -18.34 5.87 2.12
N ILE A 389 -17.36 6.18 1.27
CA ILE A 389 -15.97 5.71 1.44
C ILE A 389 -15.31 6.44 2.62
N ILE A 390 -15.57 7.74 2.77
CA ILE A 390 -15.07 8.55 3.89
C ILE A 390 -15.63 8.05 5.22
N GLU A 391 -16.94 7.84 5.34
CA GLU A 391 -17.59 7.33 6.54
C GLU A 391 -17.03 5.94 6.93
N ARG A 392 -16.84 5.05 5.95
CA ARG A 392 -16.20 3.76 6.19
C ARG A 392 -14.76 3.93 6.68
N ALA A 393 -13.98 4.84 6.09
CA ALA A 393 -12.62 5.12 6.53
C ALA A 393 -12.58 5.63 7.98
N CYS A 394 -13.51 6.51 8.37
CA CYS A 394 -13.64 6.99 9.74
C CYS A 394 -13.99 5.86 10.73
N LEU A 395 -14.93 4.97 10.38
CA LEU A 395 -15.26 3.82 11.25
C LEU A 395 -14.08 2.87 11.44
N ILE A 396 -13.28 2.63 10.40
CA ILE A 396 -12.07 1.79 10.50
C ILE A 396 -10.98 2.50 11.31
N ASP A 397 -10.84 3.82 11.17
CA ASP A 397 -9.94 4.61 12.00
C ASP A 397 -10.32 4.53 13.49
N ASP A 398 -11.61 4.63 13.80
CA ASP A 398 -12.14 4.50 15.17
C ASP A 398 -11.88 3.09 15.73
N LEU A 399 -12.03 2.05 14.90
CA LEU A 399 -11.71 0.68 15.27
C LEU A 399 -10.22 0.50 15.57
N ASP A 400 -9.33 1.00 14.71
CA ASP A 400 -7.87 0.94 14.93
C ASP A 400 -7.46 1.68 16.21
N ASP A 401 -8.03 2.88 16.46
CA ASP A 401 -7.77 3.64 17.69
C ASP A 401 -8.29 2.92 18.94
N PHE A 402 -9.48 2.31 18.86
CA PHE A 402 -10.06 1.55 19.96
C PHE A 402 -9.20 0.33 20.32
N VAL A 403 -8.78 -0.45 19.31
CA VAL A 403 -7.94 -1.64 19.51
C VAL A 403 -6.60 -1.26 20.13
N ARG A 404 -5.97 -0.17 19.67
CA ARG A 404 -4.67 0.29 20.19
C ARG A 404 -4.76 0.99 21.53
N GLN A 405 -5.95 1.44 21.93
CA GLN A 405 -6.18 2.37 23.04
C GLN A 405 -5.49 3.74 22.89
N LYS A 406 -4.72 3.94 21.82
CA LYS A 406 -3.97 5.16 21.50
C LYS A 406 -3.77 5.29 20.00
N ARG A 407 -3.99 6.51 19.50
CA ARG A 407 -3.73 6.85 18.10
C ARG A 407 -2.26 6.69 17.74
N GLY A 408 -1.99 5.76 16.82
CA GLY A 408 -0.64 5.44 16.35
C GLY A 408 -0.16 6.36 15.20
N PRO A 409 1.14 6.30 14.86
CA PRO A 409 1.66 6.92 13.65
C PRO A 409 0.95 6.35 12.41
N ASN A 410 0.39 7.20 11.54
CA ASN A 410 -0.29 6.78 10.32
C ASN A 410 -0.32 7.91 9.28
N GLY A 411 0.73 8.00 8.46
CA GLY A 411 0.84 8.95 7.34
C GLY A 411 -0.38 9.00 6.40
N PRO A 412 -0.87 7.86 5.87
CA PRO A 412 -2.07 7.82 5.03
C PRO A 412 -3.31 8.46 5.69
N ARG A 413 -3.53 8.16 6.98
CA ARG A 413 -4.65 8.73 7.75
C ARG A 413 -4.50 10.24 7.92
N MET A 414 -3.31 10.70 8.33
CA MET A 414 -3.02 12.14 8.47
C MET A 414 -3.24 12.88 7.14
N MET A 415 -2.79 12.29 6.05
CA MET A 415 -2.96 12.85 4.72
C MET A 415 -4.42 12.95 4.31
N LYS A 416 -5.22 11.89 4.54
CA LYS A 416 -6.68 11.93 4.34
C LYS A 416 -7.28 13.07 5.15
N ASP A 417 -6.99 13.15 6.45
CA ASP A 417 -7.58 14.16 7.34
C ASP A 417 -7.26 15.59 6.85
N ILE A 418 -6.01 15.85 6.47
CA ILE A 418 -5.58 17.13 5.89
C ILE A 418 -6.30 17.40 4.57
N LEU A 419 -6.36 16.40 3.68
CA LEU A 419 -7.04 16.54 2.40
C LEU A 419 -8.50 16.94 2.62
N LEU A 420 -9.23 16.22 3.46
CA LEU A 420 -10.65 16.47 3.75
C LEU A 420 -10.85 17.85 4.39
N GLN A 421 -9.99 18.25 5.32
CA GLN A 421 -10.04 19.55 5.97
C GLN A 421 -9.82 20.71 4.99
N HIS A 422 -8.93 20.53 4.01
CA HIS A 422 -8.51 21.61 3.11
C HIS A 422 -9.17 21.56 1.73
N PHE A 423 -9.97 20.53 1.41
CA PHE A 423 -10.56 20.36 0.07
C PHE A 423 -11.46 21.52 -0.35
N VAL A 424 -12.41 21.92 0.51
CA VAL A 424 -13.32 23.06 0.23
C VAL A 424 -12.53 24.37 0.11
N PRO A 425 -11.73 24.81 1.10
CA PRO A 425 -10.99 26.07 0.99
C PRO A 425 -10.03 26.11 -0.19
N ALA A 426 -9.34 25.01 -0.50
CA ALA A 426 -8.43 24.93 -1.64
C ALA A 426 -9.19 25.12 -2.96
N THR A 427 -10.36 24.48 -3.10
CA THR A 427 -11.17 24.60 -4.32
C THR A 427 -11.64 26.02 -4.57
N THR A 428 -11.96 26.78 -3.51
CA THR A 428 -12.41 28.17 -3.64
C THR A 428 -11.25 29.17 -3.81
N GLU A 429 -10.19 29.04 -3.01
CA GLU A 429 -9.07 29.99 -2.97
C GLU A 429 -8.15 29.87 -4.19
N TRP A 430 -8.08 28.67 -4.78
CA TRP A 430 -7.21 28.35 -5.91
C TRP A 430 -8.00 28.05 -7.20
N ALA A 431 -9.24 28.54 -7.31
CA ALA A 431 -10.12 28.27 -8.45
C ALA A 431 -9.49 28.64 -9.80
N GLU A 432 -8.83 29.80 -9.88
CA GLU A 432 -8.11 30.24 -11.08
C GLU A 432 -6.99 29.28 -11.45
N PHE A 433 -6.17 28.86 -10.47
CA PHE A 433 -5.11 27.87 -10.67
C PHE A 433 -5.67 26.53 -11.15
N ILE A 434 -6.75 26.06 -10.54
CA ILE A 434 -7.40 24.80 -10.92
C ILE A 434 -7.83 24.84 -12.38
N GLN A 435 -8.45 25.94 -12.81
CA GLN A 435 -8.86 26.16 -14.18
C GLN A 435 -7.65 26.21 -15.12
N CYS A 436 -6.64 26.99 -14.76
CA CYS A 436 -5.43 27.20 -15.55
C CYS A 436 -4.62 25.92 -15.77
N ALA A 437 -4.36 25.19 -14.69
CA ALA A 437 -3.57 23.96 -14.70
C ALA A 437 -4.28 22.81 -15.44
N GLY A 438 -5.57 22.95 -15.78
CA GLY A 438 -6.35 21.98 -16.53
C GLY A 438 -6.45 22.19 -18.04
N LEU A 439 -5.80 23.22 -18.61
CA LEU A 439 -6.05 23.68 -19.99
C LEU A 439 -5.38 22.98 -21.19
N PRO A 440 -4.62 21.87 -21.13
CA PRO A 440 -4.08 21.34 -22.37
C PRO A 440 -5.09 20.49 -23.14
N LYS A 441 -5.27 20.83 -24.43
CA LYS A 441 -5.85 19.92 -25.45
C LYS A 441 -5.14 18.56 -25.53
N TRP A 442 -3.89 18.45 -25.05
CA TRP A 442 -3.20 17.17 -24.95
C TRP A 442 -3.65 16.32 -23.76
N ALA A 443 -4.15 16.92 -22.66
CA ALA A 443 -4.74 16.16 -21.56
C ALA A 443 -6.12 15.64 -21.95
N GLU A 444 -6.87 16.41 -22.75
CA GLU A 444 -8.07 15.91 -23.43
C GLU A 444 -7.71 14.83 -24.45
N ALA A 445 -6.67 15.01 -25.27
CA ALA A 445 -6.19 13.97 -26.20
C ALA A 445 -5.63 12.73 -25.48
N GLU A 446 -5.01 12.85 -24.30
CA GLU A 446 -4.59 11.72 -23.46
C GLU A 446 -5.81 10.96 -22.92
N TRP A 447 -6.93 11.63 -22.69
CA TRP A 447 -8.20 10.96 -22.33
C TRP A 447 -8.94 10.39 -23.56
N GLU A 448 -8.87 11.06 -24.71
CA GLU A 448 -9.64 10.73 -25.92
C GLU A 448 -8.93 9.75 -26.88
N SER A 449 -7.59 9.75 -26.94
CA SER A 449 -6.83 8.80 -27.78
C SER A 449 -6.80 7.37 -27.22
N ASN A 450 -7.26 7.20 -25.98
CA ASN A 450 -7.20 5.96 -25.22
C ASN A 450 -8.41 5.05 -25.40
N VAL A 451 -8.88 4.92 -26.65
CA VAL A 451 -9.95 3.97 -27.04
C VAL A 451 -9.38 2.73 -27.75
N GLU A 452 -8.11 2.72 -28.15
CA GLU A 452 -7.49 1.55 -28.80
C GLU A 452 -6.48 0.85 -27.90
N ASP A 453 -6.66 -0.47 -27.73
CA ASP A 453 -5.85 -1.32 -26.87
C ASP A 453 -4.40 -1.47 -27.41
N PRO A 454 -3.36 -1.19 -26.59
CA PRO A 454 -1.97 -1.37 -27.00
C PRO A 454 -1.54 -2.85 -27.07
N VAL A 455 -0.51 -3.13 -27.88
CA VAL A 455 0.01 -4.49 -28.13
C VAL A 455 0.91 -4.98 -26.97
N VAL A 456 0.66 -6.22 -26.53
CA VAL A 456 1.21 -6.91 -25.34
C VAL A 456 2.75 -6.87 -25.18
N GLU A 457 3.52 -6.88 -26.28
CA GLU A 457 4.98 -7.08 -26.25
C GLU A 457 5.77 -5.86 -25.71
N ASP A 458 5.29 -4.63 -25.92
CA ASP A 458 6.00 -3.38 -25.55
C ASP A 458 5.98 -3.10 -24.03
N ILE A 459 4.97 -3.61 -23.32
CA ILE A 459 4.72 -3.34 -21.90
C ILE A 459 5.66 -4.15 -21.00
N SER A 460 5.88 -5.41 -21.34
CA SER A 460 6.82 -6.28 -20.60
C SER A 460 8.25 -5.75 -20.69
N GLN A 461 8.67 -5.21 -21.84
CA GLN A 461 9.96 -4.53 -21.97
C GLN A 461 10.04 -3.26 -21.12
N THR A 462 8.98 -2.44 -21.11
CA THR A 462 8.94 -1.18 -20.34
C THR A 462 9.03 -1.41 -18.84
N LEU A 463 8.31 -2.39 -18.29
CA LEU A 463 8.36 -2.74 -16.87
C LEU A 463 9.70 -3.39 -16.47
N ASN A 464 10.30 -4.21 -17.33
CA ASN A 464 11.62 -4.79 -17.11
C ASN A 464 12.74 -3.73 -17.15
N ASN A 465 12.52 -2.60 -17.82
CA ASN A 465 13.47 -1.49 -17.91
C ASN A 465 13.34 -0.45 -16.77
N MET A 466 12.25 -0.47 -16.00
CA MET A 466 12.12 0.37 -14.81
C MET A 466 13.01 -0.16 -13.68
N LYS A 467 14.21 0.42 -13.55
CA LYS A 467 15.07 0.22 -12.37
C LYS A 467 14.42 0.87 -11.14
N LEU A 468 13.58 0.11 -10.44
CA LEU A 468 13.31 0.39 -9.03
C LEU A 468 14.67 0.27 -8.29
N HIS A 469 15.08 1.31 -7.56
CA HIS A 469 16.31 1.29 -6.77
C HIS A 469 16.21 0.19 -5.70
N SER A 470 16.64 -1.02 -6.05
CA SER A 470 16.96 -2.06 -5.07
C SER A 470 18.37 -1.81 -4.55
N VAL A 471 18.53 -1.84 -3.23
CA VAL A 471 19.83 -2.07 -2.62
C VAL A 471 20.25 -3.48 -3.03
N GLU A 472 21.17 -3.60 -3.98
CA GLU A 472 21.65 -4.88 -4.50
C GLU A 472 22.56 -5.57 -3.46
N SER A 473 22.25 -6.82 -3.14
CA SER A 473 23.23 -7.76 -2.62
C SER A 473 23.52 -8.81 -3.69
N ASP A 474 24.73 -8.76 -4.24
CA ASP A 474 25.26 -9.74 -5.17
C ASP A 474 25.34 -11.14 -4.55
N ARG A 475 24.85 -12.16 -5.28
CA ARG A 475 25.49 -13.50 -5.34
C ARG A 475 24.90 -14.39 -6.43
N GLN A 476 25.81 -14.88 -7.27
CA GLN A 476 25.61 -15.78 -8.40
C GLN A 476 25.08 -17.17 -7.97
N ARG A 477 24.08 -17.68 -8.71
CA ARG A 477 23.56 -19.06 -8.62
C ARG A 477 24.27 -19.96 -9.64
N LYS A 478 24.43 -21.25 -9.29
CA LYS A 478 24.58 -22.35 -10.25
C LYS A 478 23.33 -23.24 -10.19
N THR A 479 22.87 -23.66 -11.37
CA THR A 479 21.67 -24.47 -11.62
C THR A 479 21.98 -25.97 -11.65
N SER A 480 21.09 -26.78 -11.09
CA SER A 480 20.97 -28.22 -11.40
C SER A 480 19.50 -28.62 -11.54
N LYS A 481 19.20 -29.43 -12.55
CA LYS A 481 17.88 -30.01 -12.89
C LYS A 481 17.72 -31.38 -12.20
N MET A 482 16.49 -31.80 -11.87
CA MET A 482 15.93 -33.14 -12.18
C MET A 482 14.60 -33.46 -11.45
N PHE A 483 13.62 -33.90 -12.27
CA PHE A 483 12.52 -34.90 -12.15
C PHE A 483 11.42 -34.87 -11.06
N ALA A 484 10.27 -35.43 -11.46
CA ALA A 484 8.89 -35.21 -11.02
C ALA A 484 8.16 -36.49 -10.53
N ASN A 485 6.88 -36.31 -10.12
CA ASN A 485 5.78 -37.26 -9.82
C ASN A 485 5.57 -37.53 -8.30
N ALA A 486 4.36 -37.71 -7.73
CA ALA A 486 3.01 -37.98 -8.24
C ALA A 486 1.91 -37.49 -7.26
N GLU A 487 0.66 -37.61 -7.74
CA GLU A 487 -0.63 -37.16 -7.23
C GLU A 487 -1.14 -37.81 -5.93
N ARG A 488 -1.91 -37.04 -5.13
CA ARG A 488 -3.17 -37.46 -4.48
C ARG A 488 -4.01 -36.23 -4.12
N THR A 489 -5.30 -36.30 -4.41
CA THR A 489 -6.31 -35.25 -4.20
C THR A 489 -7.31 -35.69 -3.14
N GLU A 490 -7.40 -34.93 -2.05
CA GLU A 490 -8.60 -34.85 -1.21
C GLU A 490 -9.13 -33.41 -1.27
N GLU A 491 -10.44 -33.26 -1.41
CA GLU A 491 -11.10 -31.97 -1.61
C GLU A 491 -11.08 -31.12 -0.34
N ILE A 492 -10.24 -30.09 -0.36
CA ILE A 492 -10.21 -29.01 0.64
C ILE A 492 -10.93 -27.81 0.02
N HIS A 493 -12.04 -27.39 0.62
CA HIS A 493 -12.77 -26.19 0.19
C HIS A 493 -12.02 -24.93 0.66
N LEU A 494 -11.31 -24.24 -0.25
CA LEU A 494 -10.71 -22.93 0.01
C LEU A 494 -11.39 -21.82 -0.81
N TYR A 495 -11.31 -20.57 -0.33
CA TYR A 495 -11.79 -19.38 -1.02
C TYR A 495 -11.09 -19.20 -2.37
N GLN A 496 -11.87 -18.96 -3.42
CA GLN A 496 -11.39 -18.88 -4.80
C GLN A 496 -10.77 -17.51 -5.13
N CYS A 497 -9.63 -17.50 -5.81
CA CYS A 497 -9.08 -16.32 -6.45
C CYS A 497 -10.11 -15.65 -7.35
N SER A 498 -10.36 -14.35 -7.18
CA SER A 498 -11.36 -13.62 -7.95
C SER A 498 -11.11 -13.67 -9.46
N TRP A 499 -9.85 -13.84 -9.87
CA TRP A 499 -9.40 -13.98 -11.25
C TRP A 499 -9.37 -15.42 -11.75
N CYS A 500 -8.47 -16.27 -11.22
CA CYS A 500 -8.25 -17.62 -11.78
C CYS A 500 -9.14 -18.70 -11.13
N LYS A 501 -10.01 -18.30 -10.20
CA LYS A 501 -10.91 -19.17 -9.41
C LYS A 501 -10.21 -20.29 -8.61
N ASN A 502 -8.87 -20.28 -8.53
CA ASN A 502 -8.14 -21.27 -7.75
C ASN A 502 -8.33 -21.04 -6.24
N PRO A 503 -8.68 -22.09 -5.48
CA PRO A 503 -8.85 -22.04 -4.03
C PRO A 503 -7.51 -21.74 -3.33
N SER A 504 -7.42 -20.68 -2.51
CA SER A 504 -6.19 -20.33 -1.76
C SER A 504 -6.45 -19.53 -0.47
N ALA A 505 -6.01 -20.07 0.67
CA ALA A 505 -5.94 -19.36 1.95
C ALA A 505 -4.97 -18.15 1.93
N ALA A 506 -4.10 -18.04 0.92
CA ALA A 506 -3.16 -16.94 0.81
C ALA A 506 -3.80 -15.60 0.43
N LEU A 507 -5.01 -15.57 -0.14
CA LEU A 507 -5.64 -14.30 -0.54
C LEU A 507 -6.05 -13.45 0.67
N ARG A 508 -6.48 -14.07 1.78
CA ARG A 508 -6.67 -13.36 3.06
C ARG A 508 -5.35 -12.80 3.61
N LYS A 509 -4.28 -13.59 3.51
CA LYS A 509 -2.93 -13.25 4.05
C LYS A 509 -2.17 -12.25 3.16
N LEU A 510 -2.44 -12.20 1.86
CA LEU A 510 -1.75 -11.36 0.87
C LEU A 510 -2.46 -10.02 0.60
N ASN A 511 -3.80 -9.94 0.67
CA ASN A 511 -4.53 -8.69 0.42
C ASN A 511 -4.10 -7.55 1.37
N VAL A 512 -3.85 -7.88 2.64
CA VAL A 512 -3.47 -6.91 3.67
C VAL A 512 -2.02 -6.43 3.51
N MET A 513 -1.11 -7.33 3.10
CA MET A 513 0.32 -7.02 2.94
C MET A 513 0.69 -6.39 1.58
N LEU A 514 0.07 -6.83 0.48
CA LEU A 514 0.42 -6.35 -0.87
C LEU A 514 -0.24 -5.00 -1.18
N GLY A 515 -1.50 -4.78 -0.79
CA GLY A 515 -2.23 -3.55 -1.13
C GLY A 515 -1.61 -2.27 -0.55
N SER A 516 -1.04 -2.34 0.67
CA SER A 516 -0.39 -1.21 1.34
C SER A 516 1.03 -0.95 0.83
N LYS A 517 1.77 -1.97 0.39
CA LYS A 517 3.18 -1.85 -0.03
C LYS A 517 3.36 -1.54 -1.51
N LEU A 518 2.47 -2.07 -2.38
CA LEU A 518 2.56 -1.91 -3.84
C LEU A 518 2.17 -0.49 -4.30
N VAL A 519 1.17 0.12 -3.66
CA VAL A 519 0.71 1.48 -3.97
C VAL A 519 1.74 2.53 -3.51
N VAL A 520 2.32 2.33 -2.32
CA VAL A 520 3.27 3.27 -1.70
C VAL A 520 4.61 3.34 -2.43
N SER A 521 5.16 2.19 -2.83
CA SER A 521 6.47 2.13 -3.52
C SER A 521 6.44 2.73 -4.94
N LYS A 522 5.31 2.69 -5.63
CA LYS A 522 5.16 3.24 -7.00
C LYS A 522 4.73 4.70 -7.05
N LEU A 523 3.91 5.18 -6.09
CA LEU A 523 3.66 6.63 -5.94
C LEU A 523 4.98 7.42 -5.75
N GLN A 524 6.03 6.77 -5.25
CA GLN A 524 7.37 7.33 -5.09
C GLN A 524 8.27 7.24 -6.34
N ALA A 525 7.91 6.47 -7.37
CA ALA A 525 8.81 6.07 -8.46
C ALA A 525 8.50 6.67 -9.85
N LEU A 526 7.47 7.52 -9.98
CA LEU A 526 7.16 8.19 -11.26
C LEU A 526 8.04 9.43 -11.46
N PRO A 527 9.01 9.42 -12.40
CA PRO A 527 9.09 10.56 -13.33
C PRO A 527 9.63 10.27 -14.75
N ASN A 528 9.16 11.13 -15.67
CA ASN A 528 9.83 11.63 -16.88
C ASN A 528 10.03 10.68 -18.06
N GLU A 529 9.05 10.65 -18.98
CA GLU A 529 9.36 10.49 -20.41
C GLU A 529 8.73 11.60 -21.25
N SER A 530 9.54 12.16 -22.15
CA SER A 530 9.21 13.24 -23.07
C SER A 530 8.91 12.68 -24.45
N ALA A 531 7.77 13.05 -25.02
CA ALA A 531 7.30 12.67 -26.34
C ALA A 531 8.35 12.88 -27.44
N LYS A 532 8.63 11.81 -28.22
CA LYS A 532 9.23 11.91 -29.55
C LYS A 532 8.10 12.05 -30.56
N SER A 533 8.19 13.07 -31.39
CA SER A 533 7.28 13.35 -32.52
C SER A 533 7.52 12.37 -33.68
N ILE A 534 6.43 11.83 -34.25
CA ILE A 534 6.40 11.12 -35.54
C ILE A 534 5.15 11.59 -36.32
N PRO A 535 5.22 11.80 -37.66
CA PRO A 535 4.25 12.61 -38.39
C PRO A 535 3.00 11.86 -38.85
N LEU A 536 1.93 12.65 -39.00
CA LEU A 536 0.61 12.32 -39.54
C LEU A 536 0.65 11.54 -40.86
N CYS A 537 -0.11 10.44 -40.93
CA CYS A 537 -0.64 9.90 -42.18
C CYS A 537 -2.17 9.78 -42.07
N THR A 538 -2.85 10.16 -43.14
CA THR A 538 -4.31 10.37 -43.24
C THR A 538 -5.02 9.14 -43.85
N LYS A 539 -6.34 9.08 -43.62
CA LYS A 539 -7.41 8.26 -44.27
C LYS A 539 -7.82 6.99 -43.53
N GLU A 540 -9.08 6.51 -43.54
CA GLU A 540 -10.44 7.02 -43.79
C GLU A 540 -11.37 5.79 -43.53
N LYS A 541 -12.59 6.01 -43.01
CA LYS A 541 -13.81 5.16 -43.10
C LYS A 541 -14.04 3.95 -42.17
N ALA A 542 -14.99 4.16 -41.25
CA ALA A 542 -16.34 3.56 -41.15
C ALA A 542 -16.53 2.02 -41.18
N SER A 543 -17.17 1.46 -40.14
CA SER A 543 -18.62 1.11 -40.22
C SER A 543 -19.13 0.54 -38.89
N GLU A 544 -20.35 0.96 -38.54
CA GLU A 544 -21.22 0.50 -37.45
C GLU A 544 -21.50 -1.01 -37.49
N ARG A 545 -21.73 -1.61 -36.31
CA ARG A 545 -22.77 -2.64 -36.11
C ARG A 545 -23.18 -2.75 -34.64
N SER A 546 -24.45 -2.41 -34.42
CA SER A 546 -25.24 -2.70 -33.23
C SER A 546 -25.49 -4.20 -33.04
N CYS A 547 -25.54 -4.68 -31.79
CA CYS A 547 -26.55 -5.66 -31.40
C CYS A 547 -26.80 -5.69 -29.88
N THR A 548 -28.03 -6.00 -29.56
CA THR A 548 -28.81 -5.75 -28.34
C THR A 548 -28.59 -6.73 -27.20
N GLN A 549 -28.58 -6.17 -25.98
CA GLN A 549 -29.25 -6.61 -24.75
C GLN A 549 -30.00 -7.96 -24.76
N SER A 550 -29.64 -8.85 -23.83
CA SER A 550 -30.61 -9.72 -23.15
C SER A 550 -30.30 -9.82 -21.65
N LYS A 551 -31.30 -9.44 -20.83
CA LYS A 551 -31.37 -9.66 -19.39
C LYS A 551 -31.51 -11.16 -19.10
N ALA A 552 -30.85 -11.64 -18.05
CA ALA A 552 -31.17 -12.90 -17.41
C ALA A 552 -31.27 -12.69 -15.89
N ASP A 553 -32.49 -12.88 -15.39
CA ASP A 553 -32.83 -12.94 -13.97
C ASP A 553 -32.21 -14.20 -13.33
N MET A 554 -31.64 -14.06 -12.13
CA MET A 554 -31.30 -15.21 -11.28
C MET A 554 -32.18 -15.24 -10.02
N VAL A 555 -33.02 -16.27 -10.01
CA VAL A 555 -33.93 -16.71 -8.97
C VAL A 555 -33.16 -17.14 -7.71
N ARG A 556 -33.56 -16.61 -6.54
CA ARG A 556 -33.14 -17.11 -5.22
C ARG A 556 -34.02 -18.28 -4.81
N LEU A 557 -33.42 -19.44 -4.53
CA LEU A 557 -34.07 -20.54 -3.81
C LEU A 557 -33.51 -20.65 -2.38
N PRO A 558 -34.34 -20.72 -1.33
CA PRO A 558 -33.89 -20.91 0.04
C PRO A 558 -33.77 -22.41 0.37
N VAL A 559 -32.64 -22.83 0.92
CA VAL A 559 -32.53 -24.11 1.62
C VAL A 559 -32.52 -23.84 3.12
N ARG A 560 -33.61 -24.24 3.79
CA ARG A 560 -33.70 -24.31 5.26
C ARG A 560 -33.09 -25.62 5.72
N ILE A 561 -32.11 -25.56 6.63
CA ILE A 561 -31.71 -26.71 7.44
C ILE A 561 -31.98 -26.36 8.91
N ARG A 562 -32.92 -27.07 9.52
CA ARG A 562 -33.17 -27.10 10.97
C ARG A 562 -32.17 -28.08 11.58
N ILE A 563 -31.40 -27.63 12.57
CA ILE A 563 -30.74 -28.54 13.50
C ILE A 563 -31.25 -28.20 14.90
N HIS A 564 -32.04 -29.13 15.45
CA HIS A 564 -32.35 -29.18 16.88
C HIS A 564 -31.17 -29.87 17.56
N CYS A 565 -30.59 -29.24 18.58
CA CYS A 565 -29.90 -29.98 19.62
C CYS A 565 -30.21 -29.34 20.97
N SER A 566 -31.11 -29.98 21.70
CA SER A 566 -31.39 -29.79 23.11
C SER A 566 -30.38 -30.60 23.93
N SER A 567 -29.72 -30.00 24.91
CA SER A 567 -29.50 -30.55 26.27
C SER A 567 -28.77 -29.55 27.15
N ASN A 568 -29.41 -29.26 28.29
CA ASN A 568 -28.93 -28.46 29.40
C ASN A 568 -27.70 -29.09 30.09
N LEU A 569 -26.80 -28.25 30.63
CA LEU A 569 -26.43 -28.35 32.04
C LEU A 569 -26.02 -26.99 32.60
N MET A 570 -26.70 -26.59 33.67
CA MET A 570 -26.46 -25.39 34.48
C MET A 570 -25.15 -25.50 35.27
N LEU A 571 -24.52 -24.35 35.54
CA LEU A 571 -24.12 -23.95 36.90
C LEU A 571 -23.92 -22.43 36.97
N ARG A 572 -24.91 -21.74 37.56
CA ARG A 572 -24.79 -20.37 38.09
C ARG A 572 -24.58 -20.46 39.61
N ARG A 573 -23.61 -19.73 40.15
CA ARG A 573 -23.73 -18.76 41.28
C ARG A 573 -22.40 -18.64 42.05
N ILE A 574 -21.86 -17.42 42.09
CA ILE A 574 -21.45 -16.78 43.34
C ILE A 574 -22.00 -15.34 43.31
N MET A 575 -22.86 -15.05 44.28
CA MET A 575 -23.34 -13.71 44.63
C MET A 575 -22.29 -13.02 45.51
N ILE A 576 -22.07 -11.71 45.33
CA ILE A 576 -21.73 -10.81 46.44
C ILE A 576 -22.45 -9.47 46.23
N ARG A 577 -23.39 -9.16 47.13
CA ARG A 577 -23.69 -7.80 47.60
C ARG A 577 -24.28 -7.90 49.00
N GLY A 578 -23.72 -7.12 49.93
CA GLY A 578 -24.43 -6.65 51.13
C GLY A 578 -23.75 -6.93 52.47
N ALA A 579 -22.71 -6.16 52.80
CA ALA A 579 -22.52 -5.45 54.07
C ALA A 579 -21.33 -4.49 53.92
#